data_AF-A0AAJ1ZRX3-F1
#
_entry.id   AF-A0AAJ1ZRX3-F1
#
_cell.length_a   1.000
_cell.length_b   1.000
_cell.length_c   1.000
_cell.angle_alpha   90.00
_cell.angle_beta   90.00
_cell.angle_gamma   90.00
#
_symmetry.space_group_name_H-M   'P 1'
#
loop_
_entity.id
_entity.type
_entity.pdbx_description
1 polymer ?
#
loop_
_entity_poly.entity_id
_entity_poly.type
_entity_poly.pdbx_seq_one_letter_code
_entity_poly.pdbx_strand_id
1 'polypeptide(L)'
;MYIQPGGATARFNVRSLLAVQNPSLPDKVLLSLYHRRRIGRFPNPRNPLTFNEKILLRCLSPDYRYSTLSDKLKVRAYVTEKVGEKYLIPLIAAPTKFTESVFDDLPLSFVMKANHGCGFVKIVKDKGATSFEGLDALAQRWLSTNFYATARERHCSDIDRRIFFETLLQGPDGRIPPDIKIHVFNRDAENPAIFILVISDRFEKHPRGDIYDAQWSVLDIRMGHYERSATPAPRPANLDNLLTVARTLASDFDFV
;
A
#
# COMPACT_ATOMS: atom_id res chain seq x y z
N MET A 1 -5.71 -1.37 -7.03
CA MET A 1 -4.56 -1.12 -7.92
C MET A 1 -5.09 -1.04 -9.34
N TYR A 2 -4.98 0.10 -10.03
CA TYR A 2 -5.56 0.32 -11.36
C TYR A 2 -4.44 0.49 -12.38
N ILE A 3 -4.43 -0.38 -13.38
CA ILE A 3 -3.69 -0.16 -14.62
C ILE A 3 -4.68 0.49 -15.60
N GLN A 4 -4.48 1.76 -15.91
CA GLN A 4 -5.30 2.51 -16.85
C GLN A 4 -4.79 2.26 -18.27
N PRO A 5 -5.63 1.80 -19.21
CA PRO A 5 -5.34 2.04 -20.63
C PRO A 5 -5.38 3.55 -20.86
N GLY A 6 -4.46 4.06 -21.68
CA GLY A 6 -4.18 5.49 -21.82
C GLY A 6 -5.42 6.39 -21.93
N GLY A 7 -5.38 7.53 -21.23
CA GLY A 7 -6.28 8.67 -21.46
C GLY A 7 -7.35 8.92 -20.39
N ALA A 8 -7.01 9.03 -19.10
CA ALA A 8 -7.75 9.87 -18.15
C ALA A 8 -6.98 10.06 -16.82
N THR A 9 -6.67 11.31 -16.46
CA THR A 9 -6.04 11.69 -15.20
C THR A 9 -7.07 11.70 -14.06
N ALA A 10 -7.35 10.54 -13.47
CA ALA A 10 -8.12 10.48 -12.22
C ALA A 10 -7.17 10.45 -11.01
N ARG A 11 -6.96 11.61 -10.36
CA ARG A 11 -6.37 11.69 -9.00
C ARG A 11 -7.06 10.66 -8.09
N PHE A 12 -6.30 9.95 -7.26
CA PHE A 12 -6.85 9.02 -6.28
C PHE A 12 -7.57 9.82 -5.18
N ASN A 13 -8.80 10.23 -5.46
CA ASN A 13 -9.62 11.01 -4.53
C ASN A 13 -10.56 10.04 -3.81
N VAL A 14 -10.46 9.99 -2.48
CA VAL A 14 -11.37 9.20 -1.63
C VAL A 14 -12.83 9.60 -1.87
N ARG A 15 -13.10 10.85 -2.29
CA ARG A 15 -14.45 11.28 -2.70
C ARG A 15 -14.99 10.58 -3.96
N SER A 16 -14.11 10.06 -4.84
CA SER A 16 -14.54 9.31 -6.04
C SER A 16 -15.01 7.88 -5.74
N LEU A 17 -14.70 7.35 -4.54
CA LEU A 17 -15.25 6.09 -4.02
C LEU A 17 -16.69 6.27 -3.50
N LEU A 18 -17.10 7.49 -3.14
CA LEU A 18 -18.38 7.77 -2.46
C LEU A 18 -19.61 7.63 -3.36
N ALA A 19 -19.45 7.60 -4.69
CA ALA A 19 -20.60 7.71 -5.59
C ALA A 19 -21.41 6.41 -5.74
N VAL A 20 -20.98 5.30 -5.13
CA VAL A 20 -21.81 4.11 -4.93
C VAL A 20 -21.42 3.49 -3.59
N GLN A 21 -21.72 4.16 -2.48
CA GLN A 21 -21.62 3.56 -1.14
C GLN A 21 -23.04 3.31 -0.63
N ASN A 22 -23.70 2.31 -1.19
CA ASN A 22 -24.92 1.77 -0.59
C ASN A 22 -24.55 0.53 0.23
N PRO A 23 -24.53 0.60 1.57
CA PRO A 23 -24.18 -0.55 2.42
C PRO A 23 -25.12 -1.74 2.25
N SER A 24 -26.33 -1.52 1.71
CA SER A 24 -27.32 -2.57 1.47
C SER A 24 -27.09 -3.36 0.18
N LEU A 25 -26.19 -2.92 -0.71
CA LEU A 25 -25.90 -3.66 -1.93
C LEU A 25 -24.88 -4.78 -1.66
N PRO A 26 -25.10 -6.00 -2.17
CA PRO A 26 -24.11 -7.07 -2.08
C PRO A 26 -22.77 -6.67 -2.71
N ASP A 27 -21.65 -7.07 -2.10
CA ASP A 27 -20.28 -6.74 -2.54
C ASP A 27 -20.07 -6.98 -4.05
N LYS A 28 -20.61 -8.09 -4.57
CA LYS A 28 -20.55 -8.45 -5.99
C LYS A 28 -21.18 -7.40 -6.90
N VAL A 29 -22.34 -6.88 -6.53
CA VAL A 29 -23.06 -5.85 -7.29
C VAL A 29 -22.26 -4.55 -7.23
N LEU A 30 -21.89 -4.14 -6.02
CA LEU A 30 -21.19 -2.89 -5.77
C LEU A 30 -19.85 -2.81 -6.51
N LEU A 31 -19.02 -3.84 -6.36
CA LEU A 31 -17.72 -3.90 -7.01
C LEU A 31 -17.83 -4.05 -8.54
N SER A 32 -18.89 -4.69 -9.05
CA SER A 32 -19.14 -4.74 -10.51
C SER A 32 -19.53 -3.38 -11.09
N LEU A 33 -20.38 -2.61 -10.39
CA LEU A 33 -20.71 -1.23 -10.77
C LEU A 33 -19.48 -0.33 -10.71
N TYR A 34 -18.67 -0.48 -9.67
CA TYR A 34 -17.41 0.25 -9.54
C TYR A 34 -16.44 -0.09 -10.68
N HIS A 35 -16.29 -1.38 -11.02
CA HIS A 35 -15.49 -1.83 -12.16
C HIS A 35 -15.99 -1.19 -13.46
N ARG A 36 -17.31 -1.20 -13.72
CA ARG A 36 -17.88 -0.52 -14.90
C ARG A 36 -17.57 0.97 -14.94
N ARG A 37 -17.72 1.67 -13.82
CA ARG A 37 -17.45 3.11 -13.73
C ARG A 37 -15.98 3.45 -14.01
N ARG A 38 -15.04 2.61 -13.58
CA ARG A 38 -13.60 2.90 -13.64
C ARG A 38 -12.91 2.33 -14.88
N ILE A 39 -13.38 1.19 -15.38
CA ILE A 39 -12.79 0.48 -16.52
C ILE A 39 -13.61 0.71 -17.80
N GLY A 40 -14.84 1.20 -17.70
CA GLY A 40 -15.73 1.45 -18.84
C GLY A 40 -16.56 0.23 -19.27
N ARG A 41 -16.37 -0.93 -18.63
CA ARG A 41 -17.10 -2.18 -18.93
C ARG A 41 -17.41 -2.99 -17.68
N PHE A 42 -18.48 -3.77 -17.72
CA PHE A 42 -18.73 -4.75 -16.68
C PHE A 42 -17.66 -5.86 -16.67
N PRO A 43 -17.32 -6.40 -15.49
CA PRO A 43 -16.40 -7.52 -15.38
C PRO A 43 -17.08 -8.82 -15.82
N ASN A 44 -16.31 -9.76 -16.37
CA ASN A 44 -16.74 -11.14 -16.58
C ASN A 44 -16.14 -12.07 -15.50
N PRO A 45 -16.81 -12.26 -14.35
CA PRO A 45 -16.28 -13.09 -13.27
C PRO A 45 -16.26 -14.59 -13.61
N ARG A 46 -17.00 -15.04 -14.64
CA ARG A 46 -17.02 -16.45 -15.07
C ARG A 46 -15.78 -16.81 -15.88
N ASN A 47 -15.22 -15.86 -16.63
CA ASN A 47 -14.02 -16.04 -17.42
C ASN A 47 -13.15 -14.76 -17.35
N PRO A 48 -12.39 -14.57 -16.25
CA PRO A 48 -11.61 -13.36 -16.01
C PRO A 48 -10.36 -13.32 -16.90
N LEU A 49 -10.35 -12.46 -17.91
CA LEU A 49 -9.22 -12.33 -18.83
C LEU A 49 -8.24 -11.25 -18.37
N THR A 50 -8.74 -10.09 -17.97
CA THR A 50 -7.88 -8.95 -17.62
C THR A 50 -7.40 -8.99 -16.18
N PHE A 51 -6.28 -8.31 -15.92
CA PHE A 51 -5.75 -8.16 -14.57
C PHE A 51 -6.78 -7.54 -13.60
N ASN A 52 -7.50 -6.49 -14.03
CA ASN A 52 -8.52 -5.84 -13.21
C ASN A 52 -9.66 -6.80 -12.82
N GLU A 53 -10.08 -7.71 -13.71
CA GLU A 53 -11.07 -8.74 -13.39
C GLU A 53 -10.53 -9.78 -12.39
N LYS A 54 -9.26 -10.18 -12.54
CA LYS A 54 -8.60 -11.10 -11.59
C LYS A 54 -8.47 -10.48 -10.20
N ILE A 55 -8.12 -9.19 -10.11
CA ILE A 55 -8.09 -8.46 -8.84
C ILE A 55 -9.49 -8.34 -8.23
N LEU A 56 -10.51 -8.04 -9.03
CA LEU A 56 -11.90 -8.00 -8.56
C LEU A 56 -12.32 -9.33 -7.92
N LEU A 57 -11.98 -10.47 -8.53
CA LEU A 57 -12.27 -11.78 -7.95
C LEU A 57 -11.57 -11.99 -6.62
N ARG A 58 -10.32 -11.58 -6.48
CA ARG A 58 -9.59 -11.62 -5.20
C ARG A 58 -10.19 -10.70 -4.15
N CYS A 59 -10.81 -9.59 -4.52
CA CYS A 59 -11.57 -8.77 -3.56
C CYS A 59 -12.85 -9.47 -3.09
N LEU A 60 -13.55 -10.18 -3.99
CA LEU A 60 -14.79 -10.90 -3.70
C LEU A 60 -14.57 -12.19 -2.91
N SER A 61 -13.42 -12.83 -3.11
CA SER A 61 -13.03 -14.10 -2.50
C SER A 61 -11.55 -14.02 -2.12
N PRO A 62 -11.22 -13.26 -1.06
CA PRO A 62 -9.83 -13.08 -0.66
C PRO A 62 -9.26 -14.36 -0.07
N ASP A 63 -7.97 -14.58 -0.32
CA ASP A 63 -7.18 -15.57 0.41
C ASP A 63 -7.21 -15.21 1.91
N TYR A 64 -7.43 -16.21 2.77
CA TYR A 64 -7.52 -15.99 4.22
C TYR A 64 -6.25 -15.36 4.80
N ARG A 65 -5.09 -15.62 4.18
CA ARG A 65 -3.78 -15.10 4.59
C ARG A 65 -3.69 -13.58 4.42
N TYR A 66 -4.48 -12.99 3.51
CA TYR A 66 -4.40 -11.55 3.22
C TYR A 66 -4.79 -10.68 4.41
N SER A 67 -5.63 -11.13 5.34
CA SER A 67 -5.97 -10.32 6.51
C SER A 67 -4.74 -10.04 7.38
N THR A 68 -3.95 -11.08 7.68
CA THR A 68 -2.68 -10.96 8.40
C THR A 68 -1.68 -10.08 7.65
N LEU A 69 -1.61 -10.21 6.32
CA LEU A 69 -0.68 -9.42 5.49
C LEU A 69 -1.10 -7.96 5.33
N SER A 70 -2.38 -7.63 5.46
CA SER A 70 -2.89 -6.26 5.41
C SER A 70 -2.77 -5.51 6.73
N ASP A 71 -2.71 -6.22 7.85
CA ASP A 71 -2.40 -5.65 9.16
C ASP A 71 -0.90 -5.33 9.26
N LYS A 72 -0.56 -4.04 9.26
CA LYS A 72 0.84 -3.56 9.30
C LYS A 72 1.63 -3.98 10.54
N LEU A 73 0.96 -4.38 11.62
CA LEU A 73 1.63 -4.92 12.80
C LEU A 73 1.82 -6.43 12.68
N LYS A 74 0.77 -7.18 12.28
CA LYS A 74 0.86 -8.64 12.16
C LYS A 74 1.77 -9.09 11.02
N VAL A 75 1.81 -8.35 9.90
CA VAL A 75 2.69 -8.67 8.75
C VAL A 75 4.17 -8.66 9.13
N ARG A 76 4.57 -7.95 10.19
CA ARG A 76 5.96 -7.91 10.65
C ARG A 76 6.46 -9.30 11.04
N ALA A 77 5.63 -10.12 11.70
CA ALA A 77 5.99 -11.49 12.05
C ALA A 77 6.25 -12.34 10.79
N TYR A 78 5.38 -12.22 9.78
CA TYR A 78 5.55 -12.90 8.49
C TYR A 78 6.87 -12.53 7.79
N VAL A 79 7.21 -11.23 7.79
CA VAL A 79 8.48 -10.76 7.20
C VAL A 79 9.68 -11.28 8.01
N THR A 80 9.64 -11.19 9.34
CA THR A 80 10.71 -11.69 10.21
C THR A 80 10.97 -13.18 10.01
N GLU A 81 9.91 -13.99 9.91
CA GLU A 81 10.03 -15.43 9.68
C GLU A 81 10.62 -15.76 8.30
N LYS A 82 10.16 -15.09 7.24
CA LYS A 82 10.54 -15.42 5.85
C LYS A 82 11.92 -14.88 5.45
N VAL A 83 12.26 -13.67 5.87
CA VAL A 83 13.46 -12.96 5.39
C VAL A 83 14.28 -12.31 6.50
N GLY A 84 13.79 -12.32 7.74
CA GLY A 84 14.48 -11.75 8.90
C GLY A 84 14.09 -10.30 9.21
N GLU A 85 14.22 -9.94 10.48
CA GLU A 85 13.80 -8.64 11.03
C GLU A 85 14.57 -7.44 10.43
N LYS A 86 15.80 -7.65 9.93
CA LYS A 86 16.65 -6.60 9.36
C LYS A 86 16.02 -5.83 8.19
N TYR A 87 14.98 -6.38 7.55
CA TYR A 87 14.25 -5.75 6.46
C TYR A 87 13.03 -4.92 6.92
N LEU A 88 12.68 -4.97 8.21
CA LEU A 88 11.62 -4.17 8.79
C LEU A 88 12.13 -2.80 9.20
N ILE A 89 11.27 -1.80 9.04
CA ILE A 89 11.53 -0.48 9.63
C ILE A 89 11.52 -0.64 11.16
N PRO A 90 12.48 -0.03 11.88
CA PRO A 90 12.48 -0.08 13.34
C PRO A 90 11.17 0.46 13.89
N LEU A 91 10.55 -0.35 14.75
CA LEU A 91 9.32 -0.01 15.45
C LEU A 91 9.70 0.75 16.72
N ILE A 92 9.22 1.98 16.85
CA ILE A 92 9.45 2.80 18.04
C ILE A 92 8.48 2.37 19.13
N ALA A 93 7.18 2.32 18.79
CA ALA A 93 6.13 1.94 19.73
C ALA A 93 4.91 1.41 18.99
N ALA A 94 4.21 0.46 19.60
CA ALA A 94 2.88 0.02 19.19
C ALA A 94 2.03 -0.14 20.45
N PRO A 95 1.57 0.97 21.06
CA PRO A 95 0.85 0.93 22.32
C PRO A 95 -0.55 0.31 22.14
N THR A 96 -1.15 -0.16 23.23
CA THR A 96 -2.57 -0.55 23.23
C THR A 96 -3.48 0.68 23.22
N LYS A 97 -3.09 1.74 23.93
CA LYS A 97 -3.73 3.06 23.94
C LYS A 97 -2.69 4.15 23.71
N PHE A 98 -3.01 5.11 22.86
CA PHE A 98 -2.16 6.29 22.71
C PHE A 98 -2.43 7.27 23.86
N THR A 99 -1.44 7.47 24.71
CA THR A 99 -1.50 8.35 25.89
C THR A 99 -0.44 9.44 25.78
N GLU A 100 -0.54 10.47 26.62
CA GLU A 100 0.42 11.57 26.66
C GLU A 100 1.83 11.07 27.00
N SER A 101 1.97 10.18 27.98
CA SER A 101 3.26 9.54 28.28
C SER A 101 3.86 8.78 27.08
N VAL A 102 3.05 8.11 26.27
CA VAL A 102 3.57 7.48 25.04
C VAL A 102 4.10 8.55 24.08
N PHE A 103 3.39 9.67 23.94
CA PHE A 103 3.82 10.79 23.10
C PHE A 103 5.11 11.45 23.59
N ASP A 104 5.26 11.60 24.91
CA ASP A 104 6.46 12.15 25.54
C ASP A 104 7.71 11.30 25.25
N ASP A 105 7.54 9.97 25.25
CA ASP A 105 8.60 9.01 24.94
C ASP A 105 8.96 8.93 23.44
N LEU A 106 8.11 9.45 22.54
CA LEU A 106 8.42 9.45 21.10
C LEU A 106 9.65 10.32 20.79
N PRO A 107 10.51 9.94 19.83
CA PRO A 107 11.64 10.75 19.42
C PRO A 107 11.19 12.06 18.73
N LEU A 108 12.16 12.94 18.43
CA LEU A 108 11.90 14.21 17.74
C LEU A 108 11.23 14.02 16.38
N SER A 109 11.52 12.94 15.67
CA SER A 109 10.92 12.61 14.37
C SER A 109 10.48 11.16 14.29
N PHE A 110 9.30 10.92 13.71
CA PHE A 110 8.69 9.59 13.60
C PHE A 110 7.60 9.58 12.52
N VAL A 111 7.12 8.37 12.22
CA VAL A 111 5.93 8.17 11.39
C VAL A 111 4.84 7.49 12.22
N MET A 112 3.73 8.16 12.43
CA MET A 112 2.53 7.58 13.04
C MET A 112 1.67 6.93 11.95
N LYS A 113 1.22 5.70 12.18
CA LYS A 113 0.38 4.93 11.24
C LYS A 113 -0.75 4.21 11.98
N ALA A 114 -1.84 3.94 11.28
CA ALA A 114 -2.82 2.95 11.69
C ALA A 114 -2.59 1.62 10.94
N ASN A 115 -2.77 0.50 11.62
CA ASN A 115 -2.51 -0.82 11.03
C ASN A 115 -3.56 -1.24 9.98
N HIS A 116 -4.83 -0.86 10.15
CA HIS A 116 -6.01 -1.43 9.48
C HIS A 116 -6.51 -0.73 8.19
N GLY A 117 -5.65 -0.07 7.42
CA GLY A 117 -6.11 0.59 6.18
C GLY A 117 -5.03 1.25 5.33
N CYS A 118 -5.42 1.99 4.29
CA CYS A 118 -4.50 2.73 3.42
C CYS A 118 -4.59 4.25 3.66
N GLY A 119 -3.47 4.97 3.49
CA GLY A 119 -3.40 6.42 3.62
C GLY A 119 -3.38 6.96 5.05
N PHE A 120 -3.50 6.10 6.07
CA PHE A 120 -3.35 6.46 7.48
C PHE A 120 -1.88 6.53 7.87
N VAL A 121 -1.22 7.60 7.41
CA VAL A 121 0.20 7.87 7.63
C VAL A 121 0.37 9.36 7.95
N LYS A 122 1.04 9.67 9.05
CA LYS A 122 1.41 11.03 9.45
C LYS A 122 2.90 11.06 9.71
N ILE A 123 3.58 11.87 8.92
CA ILE A 123 5.02 12.11 9.05
C ILE A 123 5.19 13.28 10.01
N VAL A 124 5.98 13.07 11.06
CA VAL A 124 6.37 14.08 12.03
C VAL A 124 7.88 14.26 11.89
N LYS A 125 8.29 15.39 11.30
CA LYS A 125 9.71 15.75 11.18
C LYS A 125 10.24 16.47 12.42
N ASP A 126 9.33 17.11 13.16
CA ASP A 126 9.62 17.83 14.39
C ASP A 126 8.42 17.66 15.35
N LYS A 127 8.64 16.94 16.44
CA LYS A 127 7.67 16.70 17.51
C LYS A 127 7.31 18.01 18.21
N GLY A 128 8.22 18.97 18.33
CA GLY A 128 7.97 20.28 18.95
C GLY A 128 6.92 21.11 18.20
N ALA A 129 6.76 20.87 16.90
CA ALA A 129 5.72 21.50 16.08
C ALA A 129 4.38 20.73 16.07
N THR A 130 4.24 19.71 16.93
CA THR A 130 3.08 18.82 16.96
C THR A 130 2.59 18.63 18.39
N SER A 131 1.28 18.79 18.65
CA SER A 131 0.73 18.54 19.98
C SER A 131 0.21 17.10 20.13
N PHE A 132 0.17 16.61 21.37
CA PHE A 132 -0.43 15.32 21.71
C PHE A 132 -1.90 15.26 21.26
N GLU A 133 -2.69 16.30 21.56
CA GLU A 133 -4.12 16.37 21.26
C GLU A 133 -4.38 16.31 19.75
N GLY A 134 -3.54 16.97 18.95
CA GLY A 134 -3.65 16.96 17.50
C GLY A 134 -3.39 15.58 16.90
N LEU A 135 -2.39 14.85 17.42
CA LEU A 135 -2.12 13.48 16.99
C LEU A 135 -3.17 12.49 17.51
N ASP A 136 -3.63 12.64 18.75
CA ASP A 136 -4.66 11.77 19.30
C ASP A 136 -5.98 11.95 18.55
N ALA A 137 -6.41 13.18 18.29
CA ALA A 137 -7.59 13.43 17.46
C ALA A 137 -7.48 12.81 16.05
N LEU A 138 -6.27 12.82 15.45
CA LEU A 138 -6.01 12.15 14.18
C LEU A 138 -6.07 10.62 14.32
N ALA A 139 -5.49 10.06 15.37
CA ALA A 139 -5.53 8.64 15.71
C ALA A 139 -6.98 8.16 15.90
N GLN A 140 -7.79 8.83 16.73
CA GLN A 140 -9.19 8.49 16.96
C GLN A 140 -10.01 8.49 15.67
N ARG A 141 -9.76 9.46 14.78
CA ARG A 141 -10.38 9.51 13.44
C ARG A 141 -9.99 8.30 12.57
N TRP A 142 -8.72 7.89 12.56
CA TRP A 142 -8.30 6.71 11.81
C TRP A 142 -8.89 5.42 12.39
N LEU A 143 -8.87 5.25 13.71
CA LEU A 143 -9.39 4.07 14.40
C LEU A 143 -10.91 3.91 14.24
N SER A 144 -11.66 5.01 14.25
CA SER A 144 -13.10 5.01 13.99
C SER A 144 -13.45 4.76 12.52
N THR A 145 -12.52 4.99 11.59
CA THR A 145 -12.77 4.75 10.17
C THR A 145 -12.81 3.26 9.85
N ASN A 146 -13.96 2.78 9.39
CA ASN A 146 -14.11 1.44 8.85
C ASN A 146 -13.58 1.39 7.39
N PHE A 147 -12.36 0.87 7.21
CA PHE A 147 -11.73 0.83 5.89
C PHE A 147 -12.45 -0.12 4.92
N TYR A 148 -12.98 -1.24 5.41
CA TYR A 148 -13.84 -2.13 4.61
C TYR A 148 -15.11 -1.41 4.11
N ALA A 149 -15.71 -0.57 4.96
CA ALA A 149 -16.87 0.23 4.54
C ALA A 149 -16.55 1.18 3.37
N THR A 150 -15.28 1.62 3.27
CA THR A 150 -14.82 2.57 2.25
C THR A 150 -14.35 1.89 0.97
N ALA A 151 -13.56 0.81 1.09
CA ALA A 151 -12.86 0.18 -0.03
C ALA A 151 -13.42 -1.20 -0.42
N ARG A 152 -14.30 -1.79 0.41
CA ARG A 152 -14.83 -3.17 0.28
C ARG A 152 -13.74 -4.24 0.18
N GLU A 153 -12.60 -3.96 0.79
CA GLU A 153 -11.49 -4.87 0.94
C GLU A 153 -11.72 -5.75 2.17
N ARG A 154 -12.39 -6.90 1.97
CA ARG A 154 -12.85 -7.77 3.07
C ARG A 154 -11.73 -8.23 4.00
N HIS A 155 -10.51 -8.39 3.47
CA HIS A 155 -9.34 -8.75 4.29
C HIS A 155 -9.00 -7.72 5.38
N CYS A 156 -9.45 -6.46 5.26
CA CYS A 156 -9.29 -5.43 6.28
C CYS A 156 -10.40 -5.40 7.35
N SER A 157 -11.43 -6.24 7.26
CA SER A 157 -12.63 -6.11 8.11
C SER A 157 -12.40 -6.50 9.58
N ASP A 158 -11.62 -7.55 9.82
CA ASP A 158 -11.41 -8.15 11.16
C ASP A 158 -10.07 -7.76 11.79
N ILE A 159 -9.48 -6.63 11.36
CA ILE A 159 -8.21 -6.14 11.91
C ILE A 159 -8.47 -5.36 13.20
N ASP A 160 -7.87 -5.81 14.30
CA ASP A 160 -7.81 -5.07 15.56
C ASP A 160 -7.07 -3.75 15.36
N ARG A 161 -7.83 -2.66 15.39
CA ARG A 161 -7.37 -1.34 14.95
C ARG A 161 -6.46 -0.72 16.01
N ARG A 162 -5.23 -0.41 15.62
CA ARG A 162 -4.20 0.15 16.49
C ARG A 162 -3.37 1.21 15.78
N ILE A 163 -2.82 2.11 16.58
CA ILE A 163 -1.80 3.07 16.15
C ILE A 163 -0.43 2.52 16.52
N PHE A 164 0.54 2.79 15.65
CA PHE A 164 1.94 2.49 15.90
C PHE A 164 2.84 3.55 15.29
N PHE A 165 4.10 3.54 15.72
CA PHE A 165 5.10 4.54 15.41
C PHE A 165 6.35 3.84 14.92
N GLU A 166 6.83 4.25 13.75
CA GLU A 166 8.05 3.75 13.13
C GLU A 166 9.06 4.86 12.96
N THR A 167 10.34 4.48 12.90
CA THR A 167 11.42 5.39 12.54
C THR A 167 11.15 6.04 11.18
N LEU A 168 11.32 7.36 11.14
CA LEU A 168 11.27 8.11 9.89
C LEU A 168 12.54 7.81 9.07
N LEU A 169 12.36 7.21 7.89
CA LEU A 169 13.46 7.02 6.95
C LEU A 169 13.74 8.31 6.17
N GLN A 170 15.01 8.70 6.14
CA GLN A 170 15.50 9.84 5.36
C GLN A 170 16.78 9.44 4.63
N GLY A 171 16.93 9.94 3.41
CA GLY A 171 18.19 9.88 2.67
C GLY A 171 19.24 10.83 3.24
N PRO A 172 20.48 10.79 2.71
CA PRO A 172 21.57 11.68 3.12
C PRO A 172 21.24 13.18 2.95
N ASP A 173 20.33 13.50 2.04
CA ASP A 173 19.82 14.84 1.76
C ASP A 173 18.64 15.26 2.66
N GLY A 174 18.29 14.43 3.66
CA GLY A 174 17.15 14.65 4.55
C GLY A 174 15.78 14.43 3.90
N ARG A 175 15.72 14.01 2.63
CA ARG A 175 14.46 13.73 1.92
C ARG A 175 13.95 12.33 2.24
N ILE A 176 12.65 12.13 2.07
CA ILE A 176 12.06 10.80 2.18
C ILE A 176 12.48 10.01 0.92
N PRO A 177 13.05 8.80 1.08
CA PRO A 177 13.49 8.01 -0.07
C PRO A 177 12.32 7.61 -0.99
N PRO A 178 12.58 7.34 -2.27
CA PRO A 178 11.57 6.80 -3.18
C PRO A 178 11.00 5.47 -2.67
N ASP A 179 9.71 5.26 -2.92
CA ASP A 179 9.07 3.97 -2.67
C ASP A 179 9.38 3.00 -3.81
N ILE A 180 9.89 1.83 -3.49
CA ILE A 180 10.03 0.71 -4.44
C ILE A 180 8.94 -0.32 -4.15
N LYS A 181 8.10 -0.62 -5.15
CA LYS A 181 7.06 -1.65 -5.09
C LYS A 181 7.37 -2.73 -6.10
N ILE A 182 7.59 -3.95 -5.64
CA ILE A 182 7.92 -5.09 -6.48
C ILE A 182 6.68 -5.97 -6.57
N HIS A 183 6.12 -6.08 -7.76
CA HIS A 183 4.99 -6.92 -8.09
C HIS A 183 5.50 -8.23 -8.65
N VAL A 184 5.18 -9.34 -7.98
CA VAL A 184 5.69 -10.66 -8.33
C VAL A 184 4.53 -11.53 -8.81
N PHE A 185 4.61 -12.03 -10.04
CA PHE A 185 3.63 -12.93 -10.65
C PHE A 185 4.21 -14.35 -10.76
N ASN A 186 3.89 -15.21 -9.78
CA ASN A 186 4.45 -16.56 -9.62
C ASN A 186 3.66 -17.66 -10.37
N ARG A 187 3.01 -17.35 -11.49
CA ARG A 187 2.31 -18.40 -12.27
C ARG A 187 3.25 -19.47 -12.83
N ASP A 188 4.48 -19.08 -13.09
CA ASP A 188 5.61 -19.95 -13.37
C ASP A 188 6.57 -19.82 -12.19
N ALA A 189 6.63 -20.85 -11.35
CA ALA A 189 7.43 -20.83 -10.13
C ALA A 189 8.94 -20.80 -10.43
N GLU A 190 9.35 -21.27 -11.61
CA GLU A 190 10.76 -21.26 -12.03
C GLU A 190 11.18 -19.88 -12.54
N ASN A 191 10.27 -19.16 -13.21
CA ASN A 191 10.56 -17.83 -13.74
C ASN A 191 9.41 -16.82 -13.52
N PRO A 192 9.32 -16.23 -12.31
CA PRO A 192 8.26 -15.28 -12.01
C PRO A 192 8.44 -13.98 -12.79
N ALA A 193 7.34 -13.49 -13.38
CA ALA A 193 7.34 -12.17 -13.99
C ALA A 193 7.33 -11.10 -12.88
N ILE A 194 8.23 -10.12 -12.98
CA ILE A 194 8.40 -9.08 -11.97
C ILE A 194 8.26 -7.70 -12.61
N PHE A 195 7.45 -6.85 -11.98
CA PHE A 195 7.31 -5.45 -12.32
C PHE A 195 7.67 -4.59 -11.11
N ILE A 196 8.63 -3.68 -11.28
CA ILE A 196 9.12 -2.80 -10.23
C ILE A 196 8.55 -1.41 -10.49
N LEU A 197 7.69 -0.91 -9.60
CA LEU A 197 7.24 0.47 -9.62
C LEU A 197 8.10 1.29 -8.65
N VAL A 198 8.75 2.33 -9.16
CA VAL A 198 9.43 3.35 -8.36
C VAL A 198 8.54 4.58 -8.29
N ILE A 199 8.19 5.01 -7.07
CA ILE A 199 7.49 6.27 -6.84
C ILE A 199 8.44 7.24 -6.15
N SER A 200 8.94 8.21 -6.90
CA SER A 200 9.71 9.33 -6.37
C SER A 200 8.79 10.46 -5.92
N ASP A 201 9.30 11.27 -4.99
CA ASP A 201 8.66 12.51 -4.54
C ASP A 201 7.21 12.31 -4.04
N ARG A 202 6.91 11.15 -3.45
CA ARG A 202 5.55 10.73 -3.03
C ARG A 202 4.83 11.80 -2.21
N PHE A 203 5.55 12.46 -1.31
CA PHE A 203 5.01 13.43 -0.35
C PHE A 203 5.20 14.88 -0.80
N GLU A 204 5.71 15.08 -2.02
CA GLU A 204 5.85 16.40 -2.64
C GLU A 204 4.66 16.69 -3.57
N LYS A 205 4.64 17.90 -4.14
CA LYS A 205 3.55 18.37 -5.01
C LYS A 205 3.37 17.53 -6.28
N HIS A 206 4.45 16.92 -6.78
CA HIS A 206 4.52 16.28 -8.09
C HIS A 206 5.16 14.89 -8.04
N PRO A 207 4.49 13.89 -7.45
CA PRO A 207 5.04 12.53 -7.40
C PRO A 207 5.14 11.94 -8.82
N ARG A 208 6.17 11.13 -9.03
CA ARG A 208 6.39 10.41 -10.30
C ARG A 208 6.32 8.91 -10.10
N GLY A 209 6.07 8.18 -11.18
CA GLY A 209 5.88 6.73 -11.17
C GLY A 209 6.45 6.10 -12.41
N ASP A 210 7.54 5.37 -12.26
CA ASP A 210 8.24 4.67 -13.33
C ASP A 210 8.19 3.18 -13.09
N ILE A 211 7.96 2.39 -14.14
CA ILE A 211 7.84 0.94 -14.05
C ILE A 211 9.00 0.31 -14.81
N TYR A 212 9.62 -0.68 -14.18
CA TYR A 212 10.75 -1.43 -14.69
C TYR A 212 10.45 -2.94 -14.70
N ASP A 213 11.15 -3.68 -15.54
CA ASP A 213 11.27 -5.13 -15.42
C ASP A 213 12.31 -5.53 -14.35
N ALA A 214 12.54 -6.83 -14.17
CA ALA A 214 13.52 -7.37 -13.23
C ALA A 214 14.98 -6.98 -13.57
N GLN A 215 15.26 -6.64 -14.82
CA GLN A 215 16.58 -6.25 -15.31
C GLN A 215 16.83 -4.74 -15.18
N TRP A 216 15.86 -3.99 -14.64
CA TRP A 216 15.85 -2.54 -14.52
C TRP A 216 15.69 -1.81 -15.87
N SER A 217 15.06 -2.45 -16.86
CA SER A 217 14.66 -1.79 -18.11
C SER A 217 13.32 -1.08 -17.91
N VAL A 218 13.24 0.18 -18.32
CA VAL A 218 12.00 0.97 -18.24
C VAL A 218 10.94 0.36 -19.16
N LEU A 219 9.73 0.20 -18.65
CA LEU A 219 8.58 -0.31 -19.39
C LEU A 219 7.63 0.83 -19.76
N ASP A 220 7.07 0.76 -20.97
CA ASP A 220 6.02 1.69 -21.42
C ASP A 220 4.65 1.35 -20.80
N ILE A 221 4.61 1.23 -19.47
CA ILE A 221 3.41 0.97 -18.68
C ILE A 221 3.21 2.15 -17.72
N ARG A 222 1.96 2.44 -17.36
CA ARG A 222 1.63 3.39 -16.30
C ARG A 222 0.74 2.71 -15.28
N MET A 223 1.00 2.97 -14.00
CA MET A 223 0.18 2.46 -12.92
C MET A 223 -0.27 3.61 -12.01
N GLY A 224 -1.57 3.69 -11.77
CA GLY A 224 -2.15 4.80 -11.02
C GLY A 224 -2.15 6.11 -11.81
N HIS A 225 -2.01 7.22 -11.09
CA HIS A 225 -2.12 8.59 -11.59
C HIS A 225 -0.78 9.32 -11.64
N TYR A 226 0.32 8.58 -11.51
CA TYR A 226 1.66 9.15 -11.47
C TYR A 226 2.12 9.47 -12.89
N GLU A 227 2.65 10.69 -13.05
CA GLU A 227 3.37 11.06 -14.27
C GLU A 227 4.73 10.36 -14.28
N ARG A 228 5.28 10.09 -15.47
CA ARG A 228 6.63 9.54 -15.57
C ARG A 228 7.68 10.58 -15.22
N SER A 229 8.80 10.11 -14.71
CA SER A 229 9.97 10.96 -14.55
C SER A 229 10.53 11.34 -15.93
N ALA A 230 11.04 12.56 -16.06
CA ALA A 230 11.76 12.96 -17.26
C ALA A 230 13.04 12.13 -17.45
N THR A 231 13.67 11.78 -16.33
CA THR A 231 14.86 10.93 -16.28
C THR A 231 14.55 9.72 -15.39
N PRO A 232 14.67 8.48 -15.90
CA PRO A 232 14.50 7.28 -15.10
C PRO A 232 15.50 7.20 -13.94
N ALA A 233 15.07 6.64 -12.81
CA ALA A 233 15.94 6.37 -11.67
C ALA A 233 17.07 5.38 -12.03
N PRO A 234 18.28 5.58 -11.46
CA PRO A 234 19.39 4.64 -11.64
C PRO A 234 19.07 3.28 -11.01
N ARG A 235 19.69 2.22 -11.55
CA ARG A 235 19.59 0.87 -10.98
C ARG A 235 20.11 0.86 -9.54
N PRO A 236 19.34 0.39 -8.55
CA PRO A 236 19.81 0.26 -7.18
C PRO A 236 20.98 -0.74 -7.11
N ALA A 237 22.03 -0.39 -6.39
CA ALA A 237 23.20 -1.26 -6.21
C ALA A 237 22.84 -2.61 -5.57
N ASN A 238 21.76 -2.65 -4.77
CA ASN A 238 21.26 -3.83 -4.08
C ASN A 238 20.04 -4.48 -4.75
N LEU A 239 19.80 -4.23 -6.05
CA LEU A 239 18.61 -4.75 -6.75
C LEU A 239 18.45 -6.27 -6.61
N ASP A 240 19.53 -7.04 -6.74
CA ASP A 240 19.44 -8.50 -6.70
C ASP A 240 18.96 -9.01 -5.33
N ASN A 241 19.36 -8.33 -4.24
CA ASN A 241 18.85 -8.61 -2.91
C ASN A 241 17.37 -8.20 -2.77
N LEU A 242 16.95 -7.06 -3.35
CA LEU A 242 15.53 -6.66 -3.36
C LEU A 242 14.66 -7.71 -4.07
N LEU A 243 15.11 -8.20 -5.23
CA LEU A 243 14.40 -9.22 -6.00
C LEU A 243 14.34 -10.56 -5.25
N THR A 244 15.43 -10.95 -4.58
CA THR A 244 15.47 -12.16 -3.75
C THR A 244 14.46 -12.08 -2.62
N VAL A 245 14.46 -10.99 -1.85
CA VAL A 245 13.51 -10.76 -0.75
C VAL A 245 12.06 -10.77 -1.26
N ALA A 246 11.79 -10.08 -2.36
CA ALA A 246 10.45 -10.01 -2.94
C ALA A 246 9.94 -11.39 -3.38
N ARG A 247 10.77 -12.20 -4.05
CA ARG A 247 10.43 -13.57 -4.44
C ARG A 247 10.15 -14.46 -3.23
N THR A 248 10.99 -14.39 -2.19
CA THR A 248 10.80 -15.16 -0.96
C THR A 248 9.47 -14.81 -0.28
N LEU A 249 9.17 -13.51 -0.14
CA LEU A 249 7.91 -13.05 0.46
C LEU A 249 6.67 -13.41 -0.37
N ALA A 250 6.82 -13.48 -1.69
CA ALA A 250 5.74 -13.79 -2.63
C ALA A 250 5.53 -15.30 -2.86
N SER A 251 6.46 -16.16 -2.44
CA SER A 251 6.54 -17.59 -2.82
C SER A 251 5.24 -18.38 -2.63
N ASP A 252 4.43 -18.05 -1.62
CA ASP A 252 3.18 -18.76 -1.34
C ASP A 252 1.95 -18.21 -2.09
N PHE A 253 2.15 -17.28 -3.04
CA PHE A 253 1.09 -16.56 -3.74
C PHE A 253 1.31 -16.50 -5.25
N ASP A 254 0.26 -16.73 -6.05
CA ASP A 254 0.34 -16.56 -7.51
C ASP A 254 0.64 -15.12 -7.95
N PHE A 255 0.29 -14.14 -7.11
CA PHE A 255 0.56 -12.72 -7.35
C PHE A 255 0.47 -11.92 -6.03
N VAL A 256 1.45 -11.06 -5.74
CA VAL A 256 1.43 -10.05 -4.69
C VAL A 256 2.31 -8.84 -5.07
#